data_AF-A0A8J5KN24-F1
#
_entry.id   AF-A0A8J5KN24-F1
#
_cell.length_a   1.000
_cell.length_b   1.000
_cell.length_c   1.000
_cell.angle_alpha   90.00
_cell.angle_beta   90.00
_cell.angle_gamma   90.00
#
_symmetry.space_group_name_H-M   'P 1'
#
loop_
_entity.id
_entity.type
_entity.pdbx_description
1 polymer ?
#
loop_
_entity_poly.entity_id
_entity_poly.type
_entity_poly.pdbx_seq_one_letter_code
_entity_poly.pdbx_strand_id
1 'polypeptide(L)'
;MWNSYTCRTVVSQIVTGYLPSLILQLVAALIPPIMKLFSAMQGYIALSEIERSACNKMLLFTIWFLFFANVLTGSVTSQIQLLFDPKTIPLILAVSVPAQASFFIAYVVTSWTSLSWALNRTIPLISDLVTRHFSKSKDELDIPSIPYHSEIPRILLFVLLGLTYFLLAPMMLPFILIFFCMGYIIYRNQLFDVYQPKYDTGGRFWPVVHNSMIFSLVLMHVIAFGIFGLKKLPLASGLIVPLPVLTFLFNDYCRKRFLPVFNNFSAETLIKKDREDLNDPAMDEFFDKLVTAYRDPALMPIRRLNLNDDHSSPLLS
;
A
#
# COMPACT_ATOMS: atom_id res chain seq x y z
N MET A 1 23.53 -17.42 39.36
CA MET A 1 22.13 -17.02 39.66
C MET A 1 21.67 -15.81 38.84
N TRP A 2 22.52 -14.80 38.58
CA TRP A 2 22.14 -13.60 37.80
C TRP A 2 21.75 -13.89 36.33
N ASN A 3 22.48 -14.74 35.59
CA ASN A 3 22.17 -15.00 34.17
C ASN A 3 20.79 -15.60 33.88
N SER A 4 20.22 -16.39 34.82
CA SER A 4 18.92 -17.04 34.59
C SER A 4 17.74 -16.05 34.76
N TYR A 5 17.83 -15.14 35.73
CA TYR A 5 16.82 -14.09 35.92
C TYR A 5 16.85 -13.06 34.80
N THR A 6 18.04 -12.62 34.36
CA THR A 6 18.14 -11.68 33.24
C THR A 6 17.63 -12.30 31.95
N CYS A 7 17.93 -13.58 31.69
CA CYS A 7 17.41 -14.29 30.52
C CYS A 7 15.87 -14.41 30.56
N ARG A 8 15.28 -14.73 31.72
CA ARG A 8 13.82 -14.82 31.87
C ARG A 8 13.12 -13.47 31.68
N THR A 9 13.74 -12.38 32.15
CA THR A 9 13.24 -11.01 31.95
C THR A 9 13.36 -10.56 30.50
N VAL A 10 14.48 -10.86 29.84
CA VAL A 10 14.68 -10.56 28.41
C VAL A 10 13.71 -11.36 27.53
N VAL A 11 13.53 -12.65 27.80
CA VAL A 11 12.54 -13.49 27.10
C VAL A 11 11.13 -12.96 27.34
N SER A 12 10.78 -12.58 28.57
CA SER A 12 9.48 -11.98 28.88
C SER A 12 9.26 -10.66 28.13
N GLN A 13 10.26 -9.78 28.04
CA GLN A 13 10.18 -8.51 27.30
C GLN A 13 10.08 -8.71 25.78
N ILE A 14 10.79 -9.70 25.23
CA ILE A 14 10.67 -10.05 23.81
C ILE A 14 9.28 -10.62 23.51
N VAL A 15 8.80 -11.53 24.36
CA VAL A 15 7.47 -12.15 24.18
C VAL A 15 6.35 -11.14 24.34
N THR A 16 6.43 -10.22 25.30
CA THR A 16 5.37 -9.23 25.54
C THR A 16 5.40 -8.05 24.58
N GLY A 17 6.57 -7.64 24.08
CA GLY A 17 6.70 -6.50 23.17
C GLY A 17 6.64 -6.85 21.67
N TYR A 18 7.28 -7.96 21.26
CA TYR A 18 7.47 -8.29 19.84
C TYR A 18 6.41 -9.28 19.31
N LEU A 19 5.89 -10.16 20.16
CA LEU A 19 4.88 -11.14 19.73
C LEU A 19 3.57 -10.47 19.25
N PRO A 20 3.03 -9.43 19.92
CA PRO A 20 1.83 -8.76 19.44
C PRO A 20 2.02 -8.09 18.07
N SER A 21 3.19 -7.50 17.81
CA SER A 21 3.48 -6.89 16.51
C SER A 21 3.61 -7.94 15.39
N LEU A 22 4.20 -9.10 15.68
CA LEU A 22 4.25 -10.23 14.74
C LEU A 22 2.85 -10.78 14.40
N ILE A 23 2.00 -10.99 15.41
CA ILE A 23 0.63 -11.45 15.20
C ILE A 23 -0.11 -10.45 14.32
N LEU A 24 0.03 -9.15 14.60
CA LEU A 24 -0.60 -8.11 13.82
C LEU A 24 -0.13 -8.10 12.36
N GLN A 25 1.17 -8.33 12.11
CA GLN A 25 1.70 -8.46 10.76
C GLN A 25 1.16 -9.69 10.03
N LEU A 26 1.04 -10.82 10.71
CA LEU A 26 0.50 -12.05 10.13
C LEU A 26 -0.98 -11.86 9.74
N VAL A 27 -1.77 -11.24 10.61
CA VAL A 27 -3.15 -10.87 10.29
C VAL A 27 -3.16 -9.91 9.10
N ALA A 28 -2.33 -8.86 9.11
CA ALA A 28 -2.25 -7.89 8.02
C ALA A 28 -1.83 -8.52 6.67
N ALA A 29 -1.09 -9.63 6.67
CA ALA A 29 -0.74 -10.37 5.47
C ALA A 29 -1.88 -11.25 4.93
N LEU A 30 -2.84 -11.66 5.77
CA LEU A 30 -3.98 -12.50 5.39
C LEU A 30 -5.14 -11.70 4.77
N ILE A 31 -5.27 -10.42 5.12
CA ILE A 31 -6.40 -9.58 4.69
C ILE A 31 -6.40 -9.19 3.20
N PRO A 32 -5.25 -8.84 2.55
CA PRO A 32 -5.23 -8.44 1.14
C PRO A 32 -5.94 -9.40 0.16
N PRO A 33 -5.71 -10.72 0.20
CA PRO A 33 -6.40 -11.64 -0.71
C PRO A 33 -7.92 -11.67 -0.47
N ILE A 34 -8.37 -11.52 0.78
CA ILE A 34 -9.79 -11.46 1.13
C ILE A 34 -10.42 -10.18 0.55
N MET A 35 -9.74 -9.04 0.67
CA MET A 35 -10.22 -7.77 0.10
C MET A 35 -10.25 -7.77 -1.42
N LYS A 36 -9.29 -8.45 -2.05
CA LYS A 36 -9.28 -8.67 -3.51
C LYS A 36 -10.44 -9.57 -3.94
N LEU A 37 -10.74 -10.64 -3.19
CA LEU A 37 -11.89 -11.52 -3.44
C LEU A 37 -13.21 -10.74 -3.37
N PHE A 38 -13.43 -9.96 -2.30
CA PHE A 38 -14.63 -9.13 -2.19
C PHE A 38 -14.74 -8.09 -3.30
N SER A 39 -13.62 -7.60 -3.81
CA SER A 39 -13.63 -6.66 -4.94
C SER A 39 -13.91 -7.37 -6.27
N ALA A 40 -13.46 -8.61 -6.46
CA ALA A 40 -13.80 -9.42 -7.63
C ALA A 40 -15.30 -9.78 -7.65
N MET A 41 -15.87 -10.11 -6.47
CA MET A 41 -17.30 -10.41 -6.33
C MET A 41 -18.22 -9.22 -6.65
N GLN A 42 -17.71 -7.98 -6.68
CA GLN A 42 -18.48 -6.79 -7.05
C GLN A 42 -18.75 -6.69 -8.56
N GLY A 43 -18.09 -7.52 -9.38
CA GLY A 43 -18.36 -7.59 -10.82
C GLY A 43 -17.68 -6.50 -11.66
N TYR A 44 -16.53 -5.99 -11.23
CA TYR A 44 -15.72 -5.14 -12.12
C TYR A 44 -15.17 -5.95 -13.30
N ILE A 45 -15.16 -5.34 -14.49
CA ILE A 45 -14.71 -5.98 -15.73
C ILE A 45 -13.18 -5.99 -15.81
N ALA A 46 -12.54 -4.88 -15.43
CA ALA A 46 -11.09 -4.71 -15.55
C ALA A 46 -10.35 -5.10 -14.27
N LEU A 47 -9.23 -5.82 -14.41
CA LEU A 47 -8.35 -6.17 -13.29
C LEU A 47 -7.84 -4.94 -12.53
N SER A 48 -7.50 -3.87 -13.26
CA SER A 48 -7.03 -2.61 -12.68
C SER A 48 -8.07 -1.97 -11.74
N GLU A 49 -9.35 -2.10 -12.06
CA GLU A 49 -10.46 -1.60 -11.23
C GLU A 49 -10.69 -2.47 -10.00
N ILE A 50 -10.61 -3.80 -10.15
CA ILE A 50 -10.66 -4.75 -9.03
C ILE A 50 -9.56 -4.42 -8.02
N GLU A 51 -8.32 -4.25 -8.48
CA GLU A 51 -7.19 -3.94 -7.60
C GLU A 51 -7.28 -2.55 -6.98
N ARG A 52 -7.78 -1.55 -7.71
CA ARG A 52 -8.03 -0.22 -7.16
C ARG A 52 -9.10 -0.24 -6.07
N SER A 53 -10.19 -0.96 -6.30
CA SER A 53 -11.27 -1.12 -5.32
C SER A 53 -10.78 -1.89 -4.09
N ALA A 54 -9.99 -2.95 -4.29
CA ALA A 54 -9.36 -3.71 -3.21
C ALA A 54 -8.38 -2.85 -2.39
N CYS A 55 -7.56 -2.02 -3.06
CA CYS A 55 -6.66 -1.06 -2.42
C CYS A 55 -7.42 -0.09 -1.50
N ASN A 56 -8.54 0.46 -1.96
CA ASN A 56 -9.32 1.40 -1.17
C ASN A 56 -9.94 0.74 0.07
N LYS A 57 -10.48 -0.48 -0.08
CA LYS A 57 -11.02 -1.26 1.05
C LYS A 57 -9.92 -1.64 2.05
N MET A 58 -8.78 -2.10 1.54
CA MET A 58 -7.62 -2.44 2.36
C MET A 58 -7.10 -1.22 3.12
N LEU A 59 -7.05 -0.04 2.49
CA LEU A 59 -6.66 1.21 3.14
C LEU A 59 -7.60 1.57 4.31
N LEU A 60 -8.90 1.55 4.08
CA LEU A 60 -9.89 1.82 5.12
C LEU A 60 -9.78 0.80 6.27
N PHE A 61 -9.65 -0.48 5.94
CA PHE A 61 -9.48 -1.54 6.92
C PHE A 61 -8.19 -1.35 7.73
N THR A 62 -7.06 -1.08 7.07
CA THR A 62 -5.77 -0.87 7.72
C THR A 62 -5.81 0.34 8.65
N ILE A 63 -6.37 1.46 8.24
CA ILE A 63 -6.49 2.65 9.09
C ILE A 63 -7.41 2.34 10.30
N TRP A 64 -8.55 1.73 10.07
CA TRP A 64 -9.50 1.46 11.15
C TRP A 64 -9.00 0.39 12.13
N PHE A 65 -8.54 -0.75 11.63
CA PHE A 65 -8.11 -1.89 12.44
C PHE A 65 -6.71 -1.71 13.01
N LEU A 66 -5.72 -1.29 12.20
CA LEU A 66 -4.33 -1.20 12.67
C LEU A 66 -4.06 0.07 13.48
N PHE A 67 -4.70 1.19 13.15
CA PHE A 67 -4.53 2.43 13.92
C PHE A 67 -5.61 2.60 14.98
N PHE A 68 -6.87 2.82 14.60
CA PHE A 68 -7.92 3.18 15.57
C PHE A 68 -8.23 2.06 16.56
N ALA A 69 -8.44 0.81 16.11
CA ALA A 69 -8.79 -0.27 17.02
C ALA A 69 -7.67 -0.52 18.04
N ASN A 70 -6.40 -0.55 17.63
CA ASN A 70 -5.28 -0.71 18.56
C ASN A 70 -5.16 0.47 19.54
N VAL A 71 -5.34 1.71 19.09
CA VAL A 71 -5.32 2.89 19.97
C VAL A 71 -6.47 2.86 20.97
N LEU A 72 -7.66 2.45 20.53
CA LEU A 72 -8.87 2.42 21.37
C LEU A 72 -8.89 1.23 22.33
N THR A 73 -8.42 0.03 21.93
CA THR A 73 -8.29 -1.11 22.84
C THR A 73 -7.27 -0.84 23.94
N GLY A 74 -6.24 -0.05 23.65
CA GLY A 74 -5.28 0.43 24.64
C GLY A 74 -5.82 1.50 25.59
N SER A 75 -6.93 2.14 25.25
CA SER A 75 -7.64 3.07 26.13
C SER A 75 -8.49 2.29 27.13
N VAL A 76 -8.45 2.67 28.41
CA VAL A 76 -9.13 1.93 29.48
C VAL A 76 -10.58 1.68 29.07
N THR A 77 -11.03 0.42 29.12
CA THR A 77 -12.37 -0.03 28.68
C THR A 77 -13.52 0.82 29.24
N SER A 78 -13.30 1.53 30.36
CA SER A 78 -14.23 2.50 30.95
C SER A 78 -14.42 3.81 30.18
N GLN A 79 -13.50 4.20 29.28
CA GLN A 79 -13.60 5.42 28.47
C GLN A 79 -14.34 5.22 27.13
N ILE A 80 -14.62 3.97 26.74
CA ILE A 80 -15.31 3.66 25.47
C ILE A 80 -16.74 4.24 25.47
N GLN A 81 -17.40 4.30 26.62
CA GLN A 81 -18.73 4.90 26.74
C GLN A 81 -18.74 6.42 26.46
N LEU A 82 -17.60 7.10 26.67
CA LEU A 82 -17.44 8.53 26.39
C LEU A 82 -17.15 8.83 24.91
N LEU A 83 -16.86 7.80 24.10
CA LEU A 83 -16.53 7.95 22.68
C LEU A 83 -17.76 8.34 21.83
N PHE A 84 -18.97 8.10 22.36
CA PHE A 84 -20.22 8.52 21.73
C PHE A 84 -20.45 10.04 21.79
N ASP A 85 -19.70 10.77 22.62
CA ASP A 85 -19.72 12.23 22.63
C ASP A 85 -18.68 12.81 21.66
N PRO A 86 -19.09 13.53 20.59
CA PRO A 86 -18.15 14.03 19.59
C PRO A 86 -17.14 15.05 20.16
N LYS A 87 -17.45 15.67 21.31
CA LYS A 87 -16.58 16.65 21.98
C LYS A 87 -15.39 16.02 22.70
N THR A 88 -15.47 14.75 23.09
CA THR A 88 -14.44 14.06 23.88
C THR A 88 -13.47 13.28 22.98
N ILE A 89 -13.80 13.02 21.71
CA ILE A 89 -12.98 12.27 20.75
C ILE A 89 -11.53 12.81 20.69
N PRO A 90 -11.28 14.13 20.51
CA PRO A 90 -9.92 14.63 20.44
C PRO A 90 -9.15 14.42 21.75
N LEU A 91 -9.84 14.48 22.89
CA LEU A 91 -9.25 14.31 24.22
C LEU A 91 -8.82 12.86 24.46
N ILE A 92 -9.67 11.90 24.10
CA ILE A 92 -9.37 10.46 24.23
C ILE A 92 -8.17 10.12 23.34
N LEU A 93 -8.20 10.55 22.07
CA LEU A 93 -7.09 10.31 21.13
C LEU A 93 -5.78 10.94 21.64
N ALA A 94 -5.82 12.12 22.22
CA ALA A 94 -4.65 12.80 22.75
C ALA A 94 -3.97 12.07 23.93
N VAL A 95 -4.71 11.24 24.67
CA VAL A 95 -4.15 10.39 25.74
C VAL A 95 -3.72 9.02 25.19
N SER A 96 -4.57 8.40 24.36
CA SER A 96 -4.38 7.02 23.92
C SER A 96 -3.33 6.85 22.83
N VAL A 97 -3.23 7.80 21.90
CA VAL A 97 -2.23 7.74 20.81
C VAL A 97 -0.80 7.74 21.35
N PRO A 98 -0.36 8.69 22.21
CA PRO A 98 0.99 8.65 22.76
C PRO A 98 1.28 7.39 23.59
N ALA A 99 0.28 6.87 24.32
CA ALA A 99 0.44 5.65 25.13
C ALA A 99 0.82 4.42 24.29
N GLN A 100 0.38 4.36 23.03
CA GLN A 100 0.68 3.26 22.10
C GLN A 100 1.95 3.49 21.25
N ALA A 101 2.72 4.56 21.48
CA ALA A 101 3.90 4.86 20.68
C ALA A 101 4.91 3.71 20.66
N SER A 102 5.22 3.09 21.80
CA SER A 102 6.17 1.98 21.89
C SER A 102 5.76 0.76 21.07
N PHE A 103 4.44 0.47 21.01
CA PHE A 103 3.90 -0.61 20.19
C PHE A 103 4.09 -0.32 18.69
N PHE A 104 3.77 0.90 18.25
CA PHE A 104 3.97 1.27 16.84
C PHE A 104 5.45 1.38 16.45
N ILE A 105 6.36 1.78 17.36
CA ILE A 105 7.81 1.70 17.14
C ILE A 105 8.18 0.24 16.87
N ALA A 106 7.77 -0.68 17.75
CA ALA A 106 8.06 -2.10 17.58
C ALA A 106 7.48 -2.62 16.25
N TYR A 107 6.25 -2.26 15.89
CA TYR A 107 5.64 -2.63 14.62
C TYR A 107 6.42 -2.12 13.40
N VAL A 108 6.92 -0.88 13.42
CA VAL A 108 7.77 -0.32 12.34
C VAL A 108 9.08 -1.12 12.23
N VAL A 109 9.74 -1.40 13.35
CA VAL A 109 11.00 -2.16 13.37
C VAL A 109 10.80 -3.60 12.92
N THR A 110 9.75 -4.28 13.39
CA THR A 110 9.35 -5.60 12.88
C THR A 110 9.02 -5.52 11.39
N SER A 111 8.55 -4.38 10.87
CA SER A 111 8.25 -4.25 9.45
C SER A 111 9.51 -4.18 8.58
N TRP A 112 10.66 -3.82 9.13
CA TRP A 112 11.95 -3.90 8.43
C TRP A 112 12.31 -5.33 8.08
N THR A 113 12.10 -6.27 9.02
CA THR A 113 12.42 -7.68 8.79
C THR A 113 11.52 -8.29 7.72
N SER A 114 10.24 -7.95 7.71
CA SER A 114 9.32 -8.38 6.64
C SER A 114 9.65 -7.78 5.27
N LEU A 115 10.20 -6.56 5.21
CA LEU A 115 10.69 -5.97 3.96
C LEU A 115 11.96 -6.68 3.46
N SER A 116 12.89 -7.01 4.37
CA SER A 116 14.04 -7.88 4.07
C SER A 116 13.64 -9.29 3.63
N TRP A 117 12.56 -9.83 4.20
CA TRP A 117 12.00 -11.11 3.78
C TRP A 117 11.39 -11.01 2.37
N ALA A 118 10.70 -9.91 2.07
CA ALA A 118 10.15 -9.65 0.74
C ALA A 118 11.24 -9.54 -0.34
N LEU A 119 12.42 -9.00 0.00
CA LEU A 119 13.61 -9.00 -0.86
C LEU A 119 14.01 -10.41 -1.30
N ASN A 120 14.10 -11.35 -0.35
CA ASN A 120 14.56 -12.71 -0.63
C ASN A 120 13.52 -13.54 -1.41
N ARG A 121 12.33 -12.98 -1.68
CA ARG A 121 11.25 -13.62 -2.45
C ARG A 121 11.07 -15.09 -2.08
N THR A 122 11.09 -15.40 -0.77
CA THR A 122 11.16 -16.77 -0.28
C THR A 122 9.94 -17.60 -0.68
N ILE A 123 8.77 -16.97 -0.77
CA ILE A 123 7.51 -17.63 -1.14
C ILE A 123 7.54 -18.13 -2.60
N PRO A 124 7.76 -17.28 -3.62
CA PRO A 124 7.83 -17.77 -5.00
C PRO A 124 9.05 -18.67 -5.24
N LEU A 125 10.16 -18.49 -4.51
CA LEU A 125 11.34 -19.37 -4.63
C LEU A 125 11.04 -20.79 -4.12
N ILE A 126 10.36 -20.90 -2.97
CA ILE A 126 9.92 -22.21 -2.44
C ILE A 126 8.85 -22.80 -3.37
N SER A 127 7.90 -21.99 -3.84
CA SER A 127 6.86 -22.44 -4.76
C SER A 127 7.47 -22.98 -6.06
N ASP A 128 8.46 -22.30 -6.64
CA ASP A 128 9.14 -22.74 -7.86
C ASP A 128 9.95 -24.01 -7.61
N LEU A 129 10.68 -24.09 -6.49
CA LEU A 129 11.43 -25.29 -6.12
C LEU A 129 10.50 -26.51 -5.96
N VAL A 130 9.34 -26.33 -5.32
CA VAL A 130 8.32 -27.36 -5.15
C VAL A 130 7.70 -27.72 -6.49
N THR A 131 7.26 -26.75 -7.29
CA THR A 131 6.65 -27.00 -8.61
C THR A 131 7.63 -27.69 -9.55
N ARG A 132 8.91 -27.31 -9.56
CA ARG A 132 9.97 -27.97 -10.34
C ARG A 132 10.22 -29.40 -9.88
N HIS A 133 10.01 -29.70 -8.60
CA HIS A 133 10.12 -31.05 -8.07
C HIS A 133 8.93 -31.94 -8.51
N PHE A 134 7.72 -31.37 -8.60
CA PHE A 134 6.50 -32.12 -8.92
C PHE A 134 6.10 -32.11 -10.41
N SER A 135 6.52 -31.10 -11.20
CA SER A 135 6.16 -30.93 -12.62
C SER A 135 7.39 -31.02 -13.53
N LYS A 136 7.31 -31.88 -14.56
CA LYS A 136 8.33 -32.01 -15.62
C LYS A 136 8.11 -31.05 -16.81
N SER A 137 6.99 -30.31 -16.85
CA SER A 137 6.70 -29.37 -17.95
C SER A 137 7.48 -28.07 -17.75
N LYS A 138 8.18 -27.62 -18.79
CA LYS A 138 8.72 -26.25 -18.90
C LYS A 138 7.58 -25.32 -19.31
N ASP A 139 6.61 -25.12 -18.44
CA ASP A 139 5.62 -24.07 -18.67
C ASP A 139 6.32 -22.72 -18.45
N GLU A 140 5.98 -21.73 -19.29
CA GLU A 140 6.52 -20.37 -19.14
C GLU A 140 6.27 -19.87 -17.72
N LEU A 141 7.36 -19.49 -17.03
CA LEU A 141 7.29 -18.99 -15.66
C LEU A 141 6.42 -17.74 -15.61
N ASP A 142 5.30 -17.84 -14.90
CA ASP A 142 4.31 -16.78 -14.80
C ASP A 142 4.88 -15.63 -13.94
N ILE A 143 5.30 -14.54 -14.58
CA ILE A 143 6.02 -13.44 -13.91
C ILE A 143 5.06 -12.69 -12.98
N PRO A 144 5.41 -12.50 -11.69
CA PRO A 144 4.52 -11.83 -10.76
C PRO A 144 4.38 -10.34 -11.09
N SER A 145 3.17 -9.82 -10.88
CA SER A 145 2.89 -8.38 -10.90
C SER A 145 2.99 -7.78 -9.50
N ILE A 146 3.17 -6.46 -9.44
CA ILE A 146 3.19 -5.73 -8.16
C ILE A 146 1.81 -5.82 -7.51
N PRO A 147 1.71 -6.25 -6.23
CA PRO A 147 0.43 -6.27 -5.52
C PRO A 147 0.06 -4.87 -5.00
N TYR A 148 -0.37 -3.98 -5.91
CA TYR A 148 -0.72 -2.58 -5.58
C TYR A 148 -1.72 -2.47 -4.42
N HIS A 149 -2.69 -3.39 -4.36
CA HIS A 149 -3.75 -3.42 -3.35
C HIS A 149 -3.26 -3.68 -1.92
N SER A 150 -2.07 -4.26 -1.73
CA SER A 150 -1.48 -4.54 -0.42
C SER A 150 -0.39 -3.52 -0.06
N GLU A 151 0.50 -3.21 -1.01
CA GLU A 151 1.67 -2.37 -0.75
C GLU A 151 1.31 -0.88 -0.56
N ILE A 152 0.37 -0.34 -1.35
CA ILE A 152 -0.03 1.06 -1.24
C ILE A 152 -0.64 1.37 0.15
N PRO A 153 -1.64 0.62 0.64
CA PRO A 153 -2.17 0.81 2.00
C PRO A 153 -1.13 0.68 3.10
N ARG A 154 -0.19 -0.26 2.95
CA ARG A 154 0.90 -0.48 3.91
C ARG A 154 1.83 0.72 4.00
N ILE A 155 2.26 1.26 2.86
CA ILE A 155 3.10 2.47 2.79
C ILE A 155 2.33 3.66 3.41
N LEU A 156 1.05 3.81 3.05
CA LEU A 156 0.20 4.90 3.55
C LEU A 156 -0.05 4.82 5.05
N LEU A 157 -0.08 3.62 5.65
CA LEU A 157 -0.12 3.45 7.10
C LEU A 157 1.14 4.00 7.77
N PHE A 158 2.34 3.75 7.22
CA PHE A 158 3.56 4.33 7.78
C PHE A 158 3.59 5.84 7.66
N VAL A 159 3.04 6.39 6.58
CA VAL A 159 2.91 7.85 6.45
C VAL A 159 1.90 8.40 7.47
N LEU A 160 0.76 7.73 7.68
CA LEU A 160 -0.19 8.06 8.74
C LEU A 160 0.51 8.09 10.10
N LEU A 161 1.22 7.01 10.46
CA LEU A 161 1.96 6.92 11.72
C LEU A 161 3.01 8.02 11.84
N GLY A 162 3.77 8.30 10.78
CA GLY A 162 4.78 9.36 10.78
C GLY A 162 4.17 10.74 11.03
N LEU A 163 3.08 11.07 10.34
CA LEU A 163 2.38 12.34 10.50
C LEU A 163 1.72 12.46 11.87
N THR A 164 1.05 11.41 12.35
CA THR A 164 0.39 11.45 13.66
C THR A 164 1.41 11.54 14.77
N TYR A 165 2.47 10.73 14.76
CA TYR A 165 3.43 10.66 15.86
C TYR A 165 4.53 11.74 15.81
N PHE A 166 4.62 12.54 14.75
CA PHE A 166 5.68 13.55 14.61
C PHE A 166 5.74 14.53 15.79
N LEU A 167 4.58 14.98 16.29
CA LEU A 167 4.51 15.90 17.44
C LEU A 167 4.64 15.18 18.79
N LEU A 168 4.30 13.89 18.84
CA LEU A 168 4.13 13.14 20.10
C LEU A 168 5.40 12.39 20.51
N ALA A 169 6.00 11.70 19.54
CA ALA A 169 7.13 10.80 19.73
C ALA A 169 8.09 10.98 18.55
N PRO A 170 8.94 12.02 18.56
CA PRO A 170 9.84 12.33 17.44
C PRO A 170 10.80 11.19 17.12
N MET A 171 11.06 10.30 18.09
CA MET A 171 11.84 9.08 17.89
C MET A 171 11.22 8.10 16.88
N MET A 172 9.93 8.20 16.55
CA MET A 172 9.30 7.39 15.49
C MET A 172 9.81 7.71 14.09
N LEU A 173 10.12 8.99 13.81
CA LEU A 173 10.52 9.44 12.48
C LEU A 173 11.80 8.79 11.94
N PRO A 174 12.92 8.71 12.69
CA PRO A 174 14.11 8.06 12.17
C PRO A 174 13.83 6.59 11.81
N PHE A 175 12.99 5.89 12.58
CA PHE A 175 12.64 4.50 12.26
C PHE A 175 11.83 4.39 10.95
N ILE A 176 10.87 5.30 10.75
CA ILE A 176 10.06 5.35 9.52
C ILE A 176 10.92 5.81 8.32
N LEU A 177 11.84 6.74 8.52
CA LEU A 177 12.76 7.20 7.48
C LEU A 177 13.65 6.06 6.99
N ILE A 178 14.24 5.28 7.91
CA ILE A 178 15.03 4.10 7.56
C ILE A 178 14.18 3.10 6.77
N PHE A 179 12.92 2.88 7.17
CA PHE A 179 11.99 2.03 6.42
C PHE A 179 11.79 2.53 4.98
N PHE A 180 11.56 3.83 4.79
CA PHE A 180 11.39 4.39 3.44
C PHE A 180 12.67 4.36 2.60
N CYS A 181 13.84 4.63 3.19
CA CYS A 181 15.12 4.52 2.48
C CYS A 181 15.39 3.09 2.03
N MET A 182 15.19 2.12 2.93
CA MET A 182 15.34 0.70 2.63
C MET A 182 14.31 0.27 1.57
N GLY A 183 13.04 0.65 1.75
CA GLY A 183 11.95 0.38 0.81
C GLY A 183 12.25 0.95 -0.58
N TYR A 184 12.75 2.17 -0.67
CA TYR A 184 13.10 2.78 -1.95
C TYR A 184 14.13 1.95 -2.73
N ILE A 185 15.22 1.52 -2.07
CA ILE A 185 16.25 0.69 -2.71
C ILE A 185 15.67 -0.65 -3.17
N ILE A 186 14.86 -1.28 -2.31
CA ILE A 186 14.27 -2.60 -2.54
C ILE A 186 13.25 -2.56 -3.67
N TYR A 187 12.23 -1.71 -3.56
CA TYR A 187 11.19 -1.61 -4.58
C TYR A 187 11.78 -1.13 -5.91
N ARG A 188 12.77 -0.21 -5.90
CA ARG A 188 13.45 0.20 -7.14
C ARG A 188 14.08 -1.00 -7.85
N ASN A 189 14.86 -1.81 -7.13
CA ASN A 189 15.44 -3.03 -7.70
C ASN A 189 14.35 -3.97 -8.22
N GLN A 190 13.34 -4.28 -7.41
CA GLN A 190 12.27 -5.20 -7.78
C GLN A 190 11.45 -4.72 -9.00
N LEU A 191 11.24 -3.42 -9.15
CA LEU A 191 10.51 -2.83 -10.27
C LEU A 191 11.29 -2.91 -11.59
N PHE A 192 12.63 -2.86 -11.54
CA PHE A 192 13.46 -2.99 -12.75
C PHE A 192 13.70 -4.45 -13.14
N ASP A 193 13.99 -5.31 -12.16
CA ASP A 193 14.57 -6.61 -12.46
C ASP A 193 13.58 -7.77 -12.35
N VAL A 194 12.40 -7.57 -11.73
CA VAL A 194 11.59 -8.72 -11.32
C VAL A 194 10.07 -8.59 -11.43
N TYR A 195 9.52 -7.39 -11.52
CA TYR A 195 8.07 -7.20 -11.69
C TYR A 195 7.74 -6.84 -13.13
N GLN A 196 6.79 -7.56 -13.72
CA GLN A 196 6.19 -7.18 -14.99
C GLN A 196 4.80 -6.59 -14.76
N PRO A 197 4.53 -5.33 -15.17
CA PRO A 197 3.19 -4.76 -15.10
C PRO A 197 2.22 -5.56 -15.98
N LYS A 198 1.19 -6.17 -15.37
CA LYS A 198 0.12 -6.87 -16.10
C LYS A 198 -0.87 -5.91 -16.78
N TYR A 199 -0.93 -4.68 -16.30
CA TYR A 199 -1.83 -3.65 -16.79
C TYR A 199 -1.23 -2.27 -16.50
N ASP A 200 -1.62 -1.27 -17.30
CA ASP A 200 -1.29 0.12 -17.01
C ASP A 200 -2.34 0.72 -16.07
N THR A 201 -1.87 1.40 -15.03
CA THR A 201 -2.71 2.06 -14.03
C THR A 201 -3.11 3.48 -14.44
N GLY A 202 -2.38 4.11 -15.38
CA GLY A 202 -2.56 5.50 -15.76
C GLY A 202 -2.46 6.49 -14.59
N GLY A 203 -1.77 6.14 -13.51
CA GLY A 203 -1.66 6.98 -12.30
C GLY A 203 -2.94 7.08 -11.46
N ARG A 204 -3.97 6.26 -11.72
CA ARG A 204 -5.28 6.32 -11.02
C ARG A 204 -5.24 6.00 -9.52
N PHE A 205 -4.12 5.47 -9.02
CA PHE A 205 -3.86 5.29 -7.59
C PHE A 205 -3.41 6.58 -6.89
N TRP A 206 -2.91 7.58 -7.61
CA TRP A 206 -2.42 8.83 -7.02
C TRP A 206 -3.49 9.61 -6.22
N PRO A 207 -4.75 9.73 -6.70
CA PRO A 207 -5.81 10.32 -5.89
C PRO A 207 -6.06 9.58 -4.57
N VAL A 208 -5.88 8.25 -4.53
CA VAL A 208 -6.02 7.45 -3.30
C VAL A 208 -4.92 7.83 -2.30
N VAL A 209 -3.68 7.90 -2.77
CA VAL A 209 -2.51 8.34 -1.98
C VAL A 209 -2.73 9.76 -1.45
N HIS A 210 -3.10 10.71 -2.31
CA HIS A 210 -3.35 12.10 -1.91
C HIS A 210 -4.46 12.21 -0.86
N ASN A 211 -5.59 11.54 -1.05
CA ASN A 211 -6.70 11.57 -0.10
C ASN A 211 -6.31 10.99 1.26
N SER A 212 -5.51 9.91 1.27
CA SER A 212 -4.99 9.33 2.50
C SER A 212 -4.02 10.29 3.20
N MET A 213 -3.18 11.02 2.47
CA MET A 213 -2.28 12.03 3.05
C MET A 213 -3.05 13.17 3.71
N ILE A 214 -4.08 13.68 3.03
CA ILE A 214 -4.97 14.72 3.58
C ILE A 214 -5.68 14.21 4.84
N PHE A 215 -6.17 12.97 4.82
CA PHE A 215 -6.76 12.35 5.99
C PHE A 215 -5.77 12.26 7.16
N SER A 216 -4.54 11.81 6.92
CA SER A 216 -3.49 11.73 7.94
C SER A 216 -3.15 13.10 8.54
N LEU A 217 -3.09 14.15 7.72
CA LEU A 217 -2.88 15.52 8.17
C LEU A 217 -4.04 16.03 9.04
N VAL A 218 -5.28 15.84 8.59
CA VAL A 218 -6.46 16.23 9.36
C VAL A 218 -6.51 15.49 10.70
N LEU A 219 -6.22 14.19 10.70
CA LEU A 219 -6.14 13.39 11.92
C LEU A 219 -5.06 13.91 12.88
N MET A 220 -3.88 14.25 12.37
CA MET A 220 -2.82 14.88 13.15
C MET A 220 -3.28 16.20 13.78
N HIS A 221 -3.98 17.06 13.04
CA HIS A 221 -4.52 18.32 13.60
C HIS A 221 -5.54 18.06 14.73
N VAL A 222 -6.44 17.08 14.58
CA VAL A 222 -7.42 16.70 15.61
C VAL A 222 -6.73 16.20 16.88
N ILE A 223 -5.73 15.33 16.73
CA ILE A 223 -4.95 14.82 17.87
C ILE A 223 -4.18 15.96 18.54
N ALA A 224 -3.52 16.82 17.75
CA ALA A 224 -2.77 17.97 18.25
C ALA A 224 -3.67 18.92 19.05
N PHE A 225 -4.86 19.24 18.53
CA PHE A 225 -5.86 20.04 19.24
C PHE A 225 -6.21 19.44 20.61
N GLY A 226 -6.44 18.13 20.67
CA GLY A 226 -6.70 17.42 21.92
C GLY A 226 -5.54 17.51 22.93
N ILE A 227 -4.29 17.36 22.47
CA ILE A 227 -3.10 17.42 23.32
C ILE A 227 -2.90 18.83 23.91
N PHE A 228 -3.00 19.87 23.09
CA PHE A 228 -2.84 21.25 23.59
C PHE A 228 -4.01 21.68 24.49
N GLY A 229 -5.21 21.15 24.24
CA GLY A 229 -6.34 21.26 25.15
C GLY A 229 -6.04 20.65 26.53
N LEU A 230 -5.51 19.42 26.57
CA LEU A 230 -5.09 18.76 27.81
C LEU A 230 -3.99 19.53 28.56
N LYS A 231 -3.02 20.09 27.82
CA LYS A 231 -1.91 20.88 28.41
C LYS A 231 -2.33 22.28 28.86
N LYS A 232 -3.60 22.66 28.73
CA LYS A 232 -4.13 24.00 29.09
C LYS A 232 -3.35 25.15 28.44
N LEU A 233 -2.99 25.00 27.17
CA LEU A 233 -2.30 26.02 26.37
C LEU A 233 -3.26 26.66 25.36
N PRO A 234 -4.07 27.67 25.76
CA PRO A 234 -5.14 28.20 24.93
C PRO A 234 -4.63 28.87 23.65
N LEU A 235 -3.47 29.53 23.70
CA LEU A 235 -2.83 30.13 22.52
C LEU A 235 -2.47 29.08 21.46
N ALA A 236 -1.86 27.97 21.86
CA ALA A 236 -1.48 26.90 20.95
C ALA A 236 -2.70 26.18 20.37
N SER A 237 -3.72 25.93 21.19
CA SER A 237 -4.99 25.32 20.75
C SER A 237 -5.71 26.21 19.73
N GLY A 238 -5.77 27.53 19.97
CA GLY A 238 -6.39 28.49 19.04
C GLY A 238 -5.69 28.56 17.69
N LEU A 239 -4.36 28.48 17.66
CA LEU A 239 -3.57 28.48 16.41
C LEU A 239 -3.77 27.23 15.56
N ILE A 240 -4.22 26.11 16.12
CA ILE A 240 -4.41 24.85 15.37
C ILE A 240 -5.76 24.79 14.67
N VAL A 241 -6.78 25.45 15.20
CA VAL A 241 -8.13 25.49 14.62
C VAL A 241 -8.16 25.91 13.12
N PRO A 242 -7.40 26.91 12.65
CA PRO A 242 -7.40 27.26 11.22
C PRO A 242 -6.71 26.23 10.31
N LEU A 243 -5.83 25.35 10.82
CA LEU A 243 -5.06 24.41 9.98
C LEU A 243 -5.94 23.37 9.27
N PRO A 244 -6.89 22.68 9.92
CA PRO A 244 -7.84 21.80 9.25
C PRO A 244 -8.60 22.51 8.13
N VAL A 245 -9.05 23.74 8.37
CA VAL A 245 -9.79 24.53 7.37
C VAL A 245 -8.92 24.79 6.15
N LEU A 246 -7.68 25.24 6.35
CA LEU A 246 -6.73 25.45 5.26
C LEU A 246 -6.41 24.14 4.52
N THR A 247 -6.29 23.03 5.23
CA THR A 247 -6.04 21.70 4.63
C THR A 247 -7.22 21.24 3.76
N PHE A 248 -8.46 21.47 4.20
CA PHE A 248 -9.65 21.16 3.43
C PHE A 248 -9.79 22.05 2.19
N LEU A 249 -9.53 23.35 2.33
CA LEU A 249 -9.51 24.29 1.19
C LEU A 249 -8.44 23.90 0.16
N PHE A 250 -7.24 23.51 0.62
CA PHE A 250 -6.18 23.01 -0.24
C PHE A 250 -6.58 21.72 -0.97
N ASN A 251 -7.22 20.77 -0.28
CA ASN A 251 -7.72 19.54 -0.90
C ASN A 251 -8.82 19.82 -1.93
N ASP A 252 -9.75 20.74 -1.64
CA ASP A 252 -10.79 21.14 -2.60
C ASP A 252 -10.19 21.81 -3.85
N TYR A 253 -9.21 22.71 -3.66
CA TYR A 253 -8.45 23.30 -4.76
C TYR A 253 -7.75 22.22 -5.60
N CYS A 254 -7.05 21.28 -4.96
CA CYS A 254 -6.36 20.20 -5.65
C CYS A 254 -7.33 19.29 -6.43
N ARG A 255 -8.48 18.99 -5.83
CA ARG A 255 -9.53 18.18 -6.47
C ARG A 255 -10.10 18.88 -7.70
N LYS A 256 -10.43 20.16 -7.60
CA LYS A 256 -10.95 20.92 -8.75
C LYS A 256 -9.92 21.09 -9.86
N ARG A 257 -8.65 21.33 -9.51
CA ARG A 257 -7.59 21.64 -10.48
C ARG A 257 -6.94 20.41 -11.12
N PHE A 258 -6.66 19.36 -10.34
CA PHE A 258 -5.80 18.24 -10.77
C PHE A 258 -6.52 16.91 -10.90
N LEU A 259 -7.61 16.66 -10.15
CA LEU A 259 -8.34 15.39 -10.26
C LEU A 259 -8.86 15.08 -11.67
N PRO A 260 -9.35 16.05 -12.46
CA PRO A 260 -9.83 15.78 -13.82
C PRO A 260 -8.77 15.13 -14.73
N VAL A 261 -7.49 15.43 -14.52
CA VAL A 261 -6.36 14.91 -15.32
C VAL A 261 -6.20 13.38 -15.15
N PHE A 262 -6.59 12.83 -14.00
CA PHE A 262 -6.49 11.39 -13.74
C PHE A 262 -7.68 10.58 -14.29
N ASN A 263 -8.79 11.27 -14.61
CA ASN A 263 -10.01 10.62 -15.08
C ASN A 263 -10.19 10.78 -16.59
N ASN A 264 -9.75 11.91 -17.15
CA ASN A 264 -9.99 12.29 -18.53
C ASN A 264 -8.67 12.62 -19.24
N PHE A 265 -8.58 12.26 -20.51
CA PHE A 265 -7.49 12.69 -21.39
C PHE A 265 -7.85 14.02 -22.06
N SER A 266 -6.85 14.89 -22.25
CA SER A 266 -7.03 16.15 -22.99
C SER A 266 -7.19 15.89 -24.48
N ALA A 267 -8.25 16.46 -25.06
CA ALA A 267 -8.50 16.37 -26.51
C ALA A 267 -7.32 16.91 -27.33
N GLU A 268 -6.65 17.96 -26.87
CA GLU A 268 -5.44 18.50 -27.52
C GLU A 268 -4.33 17.46 -27.63
N THR A 269 -4.06 16.70 -26.56
CA THR A 269 -3.03 15.65 -26.56
C THR A 269 -3.42 14.49 -27.47
N LEU A 270 -4.71 14.13 -27.49
CA LEU A 270 -5.22 13.08 -28.38
C LEU A 270 -5.09 13.51 -29.85
N ILE A 271 -5.55 14.71 -30.22
CA ILE A 271 -5.44 15.24 -31.59
C ILE A 271 -3.99 15.32 -32.04
N LYS A 272 -3.09 15.77 -31.14
CA LYS A 272 -1.66 15.82 -31.44
C LYS A 272 -1.11 14.42 -31.71
N LYS A 273 -1.45 13.45 -30.85
CA LYS A 273 -1.01 12.06 -31.01
C LYS A 273 -1.57 11.45 -32.31
N ASP A 274 -2.85 11.65 -32.62
CA ASP A 274 -3.46 11.18 -33.86
C ASP A 274 -2.74 11.72 -35.10
N ARG A 275 -2.32 13.00 -35.09
CA ARG A 275 -1.54 13.60 -36.18
C ARG A 275 -0.13 13.01 -36.32
N GLU A 276 0.49 12.64 -35.22
CA GLU A 276 1.79 11.95 -35.22
C GLU A 276 1.63 10.55 -35.78
N ASP A 277 0.61 9.82 -35.32
CA ASP A 277 0.31 8.45 -35.73
C ASP A 277 -0.08 8.37 -37.22
N LEU A 278 -0.70 9.40 -37.81
CA LEU A 278 -0.99 9.46 -39.26
C LEU A 278 0.25 9.35 -40.17
N ASN A 279 1.42 9.74 -39.68
CA ASN A 279 2.66 9.69 -40.44
C ASN A 279 3.51 8.45 -40.11
N ASP A 280 3.03 7.58 -39.21
CA ASP A 280 3.74 6.39 -38.78
C ASP A 280 3.41 5.20 -39.70
N PRO A 281 4.40 4.65 -40.43
CA PRO A 281 4.18 3.50 -41.32
C PRO A 281 3.76 2.22 -40.59
N ALA A 282 3.91 2.15 -39.26
CA ALA A 282 3.49 0.99 -38.47
C ALA A 282 1.96 0.96 -38.19
N MET A 283 1.22 2.01 -38.53
CA MET A 283 -0.21 2.09 -38.20
C MET A 283 -1.09 1.09 -38.95
N ASP A 284 -0.75 0.74 -40.20
CA ASP A 284 -1.50 -0.25 -40.95
C ASP A 284 -1.45 -1.63 -40.27
N GLU A 285 -0.26 -2.05 -39.82
CA GLU A 285 -0.07 -3.29 -39.05
C GLU A 285 -0.81 -3.24 -37.69
N PHE A 286 -0.84 -2.08 -37.04
CA PHE A 286 -1.57 -1.89 -35.79
C PHE A 286 -3.08 -2.11 -35.98
N PHE A 287 -3.68 -1.56 -37.04
CA PHE A 287 -5.11 -1.73 -37.33
C PHE A 287 -5.47 -3.19 -37.60
N ASP A 288 -4.61 -3.93 -38.32
CA ASP A 288 -4.80 -5.36 -38.55
C ASP A 288 -4.79 -6.15 -37.23
N LYS A 289 -3.87 -5.82 -36.32
CA LYS A 289 -3.80 -6.44 -34.98
C LYS A 289 -5.04 -6.10 -34.14
N LEU A 290 -5.57 -4.88 -34.23
CA LEU A 290 -6.72 -4.40 -33.46
C LEU A 290 -7.97 -5.28 -33.66
N VAL A 291 -8.18 -5.81 -34.87
CA VAL A 291 -9.35 -6.65 -35.22
C VAL A 291 -9.44 -7.90 -34.34
N THR A 292 -8.31 -8.41 -33.86
CA THR A 292 -8.24 -9.64 -33.04
C THR A 292 -7.91 -9.39 -31.57
N ALA A 293 -7.58 -8.15 -31.20
CA ALA A 293 -7.04 -7.81 -29.88
C ALA A 293 -7.98 -8.14 -28.71
N TYR A 294 -9.31 -7.98 -28.90
CA TYR A 294 -10.32 -8.22 -27.87
C TYR A 294 -11.07 -9.55 -28.02
N ARG A 295 -10.51 -10.51 -28.77
CA ARG A 295 -11.08 -11.86 -28.81
C ARG A 295 -10.93 -12.53 -27.45
N ASP A 296 -11.94 -13.31 -27.06
CA ASP A 296 -11.89 -14.08 -25.83
C ASP A 296 -10.64 -14.99 -25.85
N PRO A 297 -9.82 -15.02 -24.78
CA PRO A 297 -8.67 -15.92 -24.69
C PRO A 297 -8.99 -17.39 -24.98
N ALA A 298 -10.22 -17.86 -24.68
CA ALA A 298 -10.67 -19.21 -24.98
C ALA A 298 -10.89 -19.47 -26.48
N LEU A 299 -11.06 -18.41 -27.28
CA LEU A 299 -11.24 -18.46 -28.74
C LEU A 299 -9.92 -18.23 -29.50
N MET A 300 -8.83 -17.94 -28.80
CA MET A 300 -7.52 -17.81 -29.44
C MET A 300 -7.01 -19.18 -29.89
N PRO A 301 -6.37 -19.30 -31.07
CA PRO A 301 -5.79 -20.55 -31.51
C PRO A 301 -4.74 -21.01 -30.49
N ILE A 302 -4.88 -22.24 -30.02
CA ILE A 302 -3.89 -22.85 -29.13
C ILE A 302 -2.57 -22.85 -29.89
N ARG A 303 -1.63 -21.99 -29.48
CA ARG A 303 -0.26 -21.98 -30.01
C ARG A 303 0.40 -23.27 -29.54
N ARG A 304 0.22 -24.36 -30.29
CA ARG A 304 1.10 -25.52 -30.21
C ARG A 304 2.47 -25.00 -30.62
N LEU A 305 3.37 -24.86 -29.66
CA LEU A 305 4.79 -24.70 -29.94
C LEU A 305 5.17 -25.87 -30.86
N ASN A 306 5.44 -25.58 -32.14
CA ASN A 306 6.05 -26.54 -33.04
C ASN A 306 7.42 -26.89 -32.44
N LEU A 307 7.51 -28.05 -31.81
CA LEU A 307 8.74 -28.65 -31.32
C LEU A 307 9.60 -29.23 -32.46
N ASN A 308 9.23 -29.00 -33.72
CA ASN A 308 9.96 -29.46 -34.89
C ASN A 308 10.24 -28.30 -35.84
N ASP A 309 11.46 -28.29 -36.38
CA ASP A 309 11.99 -27.47 -37.47
C ASP A 309 12.72 -26.18 -37.07
N ASP A 310 14.01 -26.31 -36.68
CA ASP A 310 15.00 -25.26 -36.99
C ASP A 310 16.48 -25.71 -37.02
N HIS A 311 16.78 -26.95 -37.41
CA HIS A 311 18.18 -27.40 -37.60
C HIS A 311 18.52 -27.93 -39.00
N SER A 312 17.70 -27.65 -40.01
CA SER A 312 18.03 -27.98 -41.39
C SER A 312 17.82 -26.80 -42.34
N SER A 313 18.66 -25.78 -42.20
CA SER A 313 18.99 -24.89 -43.33
C SER A 313 20.48 -24.54 -43.26
N PRO A 314 21.29 -24.94 -44.27
CA PRO A 314 22.72 -24.68 -44.28
C PRO A 314 22.99 -23.20 -44.56
N LEU A 315 23.92 -22.62 -43.81
CA LEU A 315 24.47 -21.29 -44.06
C LEU A 315 25.22 -21.30 -45.39
N LEU A 316 24.66 -20.67 -46.42
CA LEU A 316 25.38 -20.37 -47.65
C LEU A 316 26.22 -19.11 -47.45
N SER A 317 27.52 -19.28 -47.72
CA SER A 317 28.55 -18.26 -47.96
C SER A 317 28.27 -17.46 -49.22
#